data_AF-A0A921YUI5-F1
#
_entry.id   AF-A0A921YUI5-F1
#
_cell.length_a   1.000
_cell.length_b   1.000
_cell.length_c   1.000
_cell.angle_alpha   90.00
_cell.angle_beta   90.00
_cell.angle_gamma   90.00
#
_symmetry.space_group_name_H-M   'P 1'
#
loop_
_entity.id
_entity.type
_entity.pdbx_description
1 polymer ?
#
loop_
_entity_poly.entity_id
_entity_poly.type
_entity_poly.pdbx_seq_one_letter_code
_entity_poly.pdbx_strand_id
1 'polypeptide(L)'
;MCTEALMKEPKERTMSVSGSSLQNEYMDAFSSINERPVDDISLEFFYKPHTITLLAVSIASVIYTAFVRDERDIQENIWSGICCVVFFFLIVSVLTFPNGPFTRPHPALWRIVFGMSVLYLLALLFLLFQSYSTVYAIMYWIDPNLRNFHIDMDKEYAVNCSDITFARVWSHVDVFAWGHFLGWAFKAILFRHAGLLWAISIMWEITEIAFAHLLPNFKECWWDSLILDVLICNGLGIWCGLKICKALEMREYKWVSIR
;
A
#
# COMPACT_ATOMS: atom_id res chain seq x y z
N MET A 1 57.94 -17.98 -41.48
CA MET A 1 57.56 -18.73 -42.69
C MET A 1 56.42 -19.65 -42.29
N CYS A 2 55.23 -19.40 -42.84
CA CYS A 2 53.95 -19.99 -42.46
C CYS A 2 53.97 -21.52 -42.38
N THR A 3 53.24 -22.08 -41.42
CA THR A 3 52.61 -23.40 -41.56
C THR A 3 51.15 -23.25 -41.14
N GLU A 4 50.27 -23.58 -42.08
CA GLU A 4 48.83 -23.41 -42.00
C GLU A 4 48.17 -24.37 -41.00
N ALA A 5 47.09 -23.86 -40.42
CA ALA A 5 46.20 -24.51 -39.48
C ALA A 5 45.28 -25.53 -40.19
N LEU A 6 45.08 -26.68 -39.55
CA LEU A 6 43.89 -27.52 -39.77
C LEU A 6 42.98 -27.36 -38.55
N MET A 7 41.96 -26.52 -38.73
CA MET A 7 40.84 -26.36 -37.80
C MET A 7 40.06 -27.67 -37.68
N LYS A 8 39.92 -28.16 -36.45
CA LYS A 8 38.98 -29.22 -36.09
C LYS A 8 37.73 -28.53 -35.55
N GLU A 9 36.64 -28.54 -36.32
CA GLU A 9 35.39 -27.91 -35.88
C GLU A 9 34.85 -28.56 -34.59
N PRO A 10 34.40 -27.77 -33.61
CA PRO A 10 33.64 -28.29 -32.49
C PRO A 10 32.21 -28.59 -32.96
N LYS A 11 31.74 -29.83 -32.74
CA LYS A 11 30.33 -30.20 -32.89
C LYS A 11 29.47 -29.29 -32.01
N GLU A 12 28.82 -28.30 -32.62
CA GLU A 12 27.69 -27.61 -32.00
C GLU A 12 26.62 -28.64 -31.67
N ARG A 13 26.43 -28.90 -30.37
CA ARG A 13 25.25 -29.60 -29.88
C ARG A 13 24.10 -28.60 -29.97
N THR A 14 23.47 -28.52 -31.14
CA THR A 14 22.24 -27.76 -31.35
C THR A 14 21.17 -28.34 -30.43
N MET A 15 20.94 -27.71 -29.28
CA MET A 15 19.71 -27.90 -28.52
C MET A 15 18.58 -27.38 -29.41
N SER A 16 17.94 -28.28 -30.15
CA SER A 16 16.66 -28.00 -30.80
C SER A 16 15.60 -27.89 -29.70
N VAL A 17 15.59 -26.77 -29.00
CA VAL A 17 14.46 -26.40 -28.15
C VAL A 17 13.28 -26.21 -29.11
N SER A 18 12.31 -27.11 -29.06
CA SER A 18 11.18 -27.06 -29.99
C SER A 18 10.46 -25.72 -29.80
N GLY A 19 10.04 -25.06 -30.88
CA GLY A 19 9.31 -23.78 -30.79
C GLY A 19 8.08 -23.87 -29.88
N SER A 20 7.49 -25.06 -29.73
CA SER A 20 6.41 -25.32 -28.77
C SER A 20 6.84 -25.20 -27.30
N SER A 21 8.05 -25.59 -26.94
CA SER A 21 8.54 -25.51 -25.55
C SER A 21 8.82 -24.07 -25.13
N LEU A 22 9.41 -23.24 -26.01
CA LEU A 22 9.60 -21.81 -25.76
C LEU A 22 8.28 -21.05 -25.68
N GLN A 23 7.31 -21.42 -26.53
CA GLN A 23 5.99 -20.79 -26.51
C GLN A 23 5.19 -21.16 -25.26
N ASN A 24 5.28 -22.42 -24.82
CA ASN A 24 4.69 -22.85 -23.55
C ASN A 24 5.35 -22.14 -22.36
N GLU A 25 6.69 -22.06 -22.34
CA GLU A 25 7.44 -21.38 -21.27
C GLU A 25 7.11 -19.88 -21.22
N TYR A 26 6.89 -19.23 -22.38
CA TYR A 26 6.41 -17.86 -22.45
C TYR A 26 4.97 -17.71 -21.95
N MET A 27 4.07 -18.63 -22.31
CA MET A 27 2.68 -18.62 -21.84
C MET A 27 2.59 -18.87 -20.33
N ASP A 28 3.40 -19.78 -19.80
CA ASP A 28 3.50 -20.07 -18.38
C ASP A 28 4.13 -18.89 -17.62
N ALA A 29 5.16 -18.25 -18.18
CA ALA A 29 5.72 -17.01 -17.64
C ALA A 29 4.67 -15.88 -17.64
N PHE A 30 3.92 -15.71 -18.73
CA PHE A 30 2.88 -14.69 -18.84
C PHE A 30 1.75 -14.92 -17.84
N SER A 31 1.25 -16.15 -17.73
CA SER A 31 0.22 -16.55 -16.77
C SER A 31 0.70 -16.38 -15.32
N SER A 32 1.91 -16.84 -14.99
CA SER A 32 2.46 -16.71 -13.65
C SER A 32 2.71 -15.25 -13.23
N ILE A 33 3.10 -14.38 -14.17
CA ILE A 33 3.35 -12.95 -13.89
C ILE A 33 2.03 -12.17 -13.72
N ASN A 34 1.07 -12.36 -14.63
CA ASN A 34 -0.15 -11.56 -14.66
C ASN A 34 -1.29 -12.13 -13.81
N GLU A 35 -1.46 -13.45 -13.81
CA GLU A 35 -2.56 -14.10 -13.10
C GLU A 35 -2.18 -14.54 -11.69
N ARG A 36 -0.89 -14.78 -11.40
CA ARG A 36 -0.40 -15.23 -10.08
C ARG A 36 -1.41 -16.16 -9.40
N PRO A 37 -1.69 -17.33 -10.00
CA PRO A 37 -2.77 -18.20 -9.57
C PRO A 37 -2.67 -18.49 -8.07
N VAL A 38 -3.82 -18.49 -7.39
CA VAL A 38 -3.86 -18.73 -5.95
C VAL A 38 -3.88 -20.23 -5.72
N ASP A 39 -2.81 -20.75 -5.14
CA ASP A 39 -2.72 -22.14 -4.74
C ASP A 39 -3.57 -22.41 -3.48
N ASP A 40 -4.10 -23.64 -3.38
CA ASP A 40 -4.85 -24.18 -2.24
C ASP A 40 -6.09 -23.37 -1.84
N ILE A 41 -7.04 -23.25 -2.78
CA ILE A 41 -8.31 -22.55 -2.56
C ILE A 41 -9.21 -23.40 -1.65
N SER A 42 -9.53 -22.89 -0.46
CA SER A 42 -10.44 -23.55 0.50
C SER A 42 -11.91 -23.41 0.14
N LEU A 43 -12.29 -22.34 -0.58
CA LEU A 43 -13.67 -22.02 -0.94
C LEU A 43 -13.76 -21.63 -2.42
N GLU A 44 -13.85 -22.62 -3.31
CA GLU A 44 -13.87 -22.43 -4.77
C GLU A 44 -14.94 -21.45 -5.26
N PHE A 45 -16.06 -21.34 -4.53
CA PHE A 45 -17.15 -20.42 -4.85
C PHE A 45 -16.68 -18.97 -4.99
N PHE A 46 -15.79 -18.50 -4.10
CA PHE A 46 -15.33 -17.12 -4.11
C PHE A 46 -14.37 -16.80 -5.26
N TYR A 47 -13.76 -17.81 -5.86
CA TYR A 47 -12.76 -17.67 -6.92
C TYR A 47 -13.36 -17.84 -8.32
N LYS A 48 -14.65 -18.16 -8.44
CA LYS A 48 -15.35 -18.19 -9.73
C LYS A 48 -15.73 -16.76 -10.15
N PRO A 49 -15.32 -16.31 -11.35
CA PRO A 49 -15.64 -14.96 -11.81
C PRO A 49 -17.13 -14.85 -12.17
N HIS A 50 -17.86 -13.99 -11.48
CA HIS A 50 -19.27 -13.66 -11.74
C HIS A 50 -19.43 -12.31 -12.45
N THR A 51 -18.61 -12.06 -13.47
CA THR A 51 -18.45 -10.75 -14.12
C THR A 51 -19.75 -10.20 -14.72
N ILE A 52 -20.56 -11.04 -15.37
CA ILE A 52 -21.84 -10.64 -15.98
C ILE A 52 -22.85 -10.25 -14.89
N THR A 53 -22.94 -11.03 -13.81
CA THR A 53 -23.82 -10.74 -12.68
C THR A 53 -23.43 -9.43 -12.00
N LEU A 54 -22.12 -9.23 -11.76
CA LEU A 54 -21.59 -7.98 -11.20
C LEU A 54 -21.96 -6.78 -12.07
N LEU A 55 -21.78 -6.87 -13.39
CA LEU A 55 -22.13 -5.81 -14.32
C LEU A 55 -23.63 -5.50 -14.31
N ALA A 56 -24.48 -6.52 -14.36
CA ALA A 56 -25.94 -6.36 -14.35
C ALA A 56 -26.43 -5.68 -13.06
N VAL A 57 -25.94 -6.13 -11.90
CA VAL A 57 -26.27 -5.52 -10.60
C VAL A 57 -25.78 -4.08 -10.52
N SER A 58 -24.59 -3.80 -11.04
CA SER A 58 -24.00 -2.45 -11.03
C SER A 58 -24.80 -1.47 -11.89
N ILE A 59 -25.20 -1.88 -13.10
CA ILE A 59 -26.04 -1.08 -13.99
C ILE A 59 -27.41 -0.85 -13.35
N ALA A 60 -28.05 -1.90 -12.81
CA ALA A 60 -29.35 -1.76 -12.15
C ALA A 60 -29.30 -0.82 -10.94
N SER A 61 -28.24 -0.90 -10.13
CA SER A 61 -28.03 -0.04 -8.95
C SER A 61 -27.90 1.44 -9.34
N VAL A 62 -27.21 1.73 -10.44
CA VAL A 62 -27.02 3.10 -10.93
C VAL A 62 -28.29 3.65 -11.58
N ILE A 63 -29.01 2.84 -12.36
CA ILE A 63 -30.33 3.21 -12.88
C ILE A 63 -31.25 3.56 -11.71
N TYR A 64 -31.38 2.67 -10.73
CA TYR A 64 -32.20 2.91 -9.55
C TYR A 64 -31.84 4.22 -8.84
N THR A 65 -30.55 4.43 -8.56
CA THR A 65 -30.08 5.64 -7.86
C THR A 65 -30.32 6.89 -8.70
N ALA A 66 -30.14 6.83 -10.02
CA ALA A 66 -30.37 7.96 -10.91
C ALA A 66 -31.84 8.42 -10.93
N PHE A 67 -32.80 7.50 -10.78
CA PHE A 67 -34.23 7.82 -10.81
C PHE A 67 -34.84 8.15 -9.44
N VAL A 68 -34.24 7.70 -8.34
CA VAL A 68 -34.80 7.86 -6.98
C VAL A 68 -34.21 9.06 -6.22
N ARG A 69 -33.01 9.50 -6.61
CA ARG A 69 -32.28 10.56 -5.92
C ARG A 69 -32.93 11.93 -6.13
N ASP A 70 -32.88 12.76 -5.09
CA ASP A 70 -33.25 14.18 -5.17
C ASP A 70 -32.19 15.00 -5.92
N GLU A 71 -32.61 15.77 -6.92
CA GLU A 71 -31.74 16.54 -7.81
C GLU A 71 -31.70 18.05 -7.51
N ARG A 72 -32.37 18.49 -6.45
CA ARG A 72 -32.52 19.92 -6.13
C ARG A 72 -31.24 20.59 -5.65
N ASP A 73 -30.36 19.85 -4.97
CA ASP A 73 -29.13 20.41 -4.40
C ASP A 73 -27.91 20.10 -5.28
N ILE A 74 -27.22 21.14 -5.73
CA ILE A 74 -26.07 21.03 -6.64
C ILE A 74 -24.89 20.29 -5.98
N GLN A 75 -24.65 20.49 -4.69
CA GLN A 75 -23.54 19.85 -3.98
C GLN A 75 -23.79 18.35 -3.84
N GLU A 76 -25.00 17.96 -3.47
CA GLU A 76 -25.42 16.56 -3.41
C GLU A 76 -25.39 15.88 -4.79
N ASN A 77 -25.76 16.62 -5.84
CA ASN A 77 -25.65 16.15 -7.24
C ASN A 77 -24.19 15.82 -7.60
N ILE A 78 -23.25 16.71 -7.27
CA ILE A 78 -21.82 16.52 -7.53
C ILE A 78 -21.26 15.37 -6.70
N TRP A 79 -21.58 15.31 -5.40
CA TRP A 79 -21.14 14.26 -4.48
C TRP A 79 -21.60 12.87 -4.97
N SER A 80 -22.87 12.75 -5.34
CA SER A 80 -23.43 11.51 -5.89
C SER A 80 -22.76 11.11 -7.20
N GLY A 81 -22.45 12.07 -8.07
CA GLY A 81 -21.70 11.84 -9.31
C GLY A 81 -20.29 11.30 -9.05
N ILE A 82 -19.55 11.91 -8.13
CA ILE A 82 -18.22 11.44 -7.72
C ILE A 82 -18.28 10.02 -7.16
N CYS A 83 -19.24 9.74 -6.26
CA CYS A 83 -19.43 8.39 -5.70
C CYS A 83 -19.70 7.35 -6.79
N CYS A 84 -20.51 7.68 -7.80
CA CYS A 84 -20.81 6.81 -8.92
C CYS A 84 -19.56 6.52 -9.79
N VAL A 85 -18.76 7.55 -10.10
CA VAL A 85 -17.50 7.39 -10.84
C VAL A 85 -16.51 6.51 -10.07
N VAL A 86 -16.34 6.75 -8.77
CA VAL A 86 -15.48 5.93 -7.91
C VAL A 86 -15.97 4.47 -7.89
N PHE A 87 -17.27 4.24 -7.71
CA PHE A 87 -17.86 2.90 -7.70
C PHE A 87 -17.55 2.13 -9.00
N PHE A 88 -17.80 2.72 -10.17
CA PHE A 88 -17.50 2.06 -11.43
C PHE A 88 -16.01 1.89 -11.69
N PHE A 89 -15.19 2.86 -11.28
CA PHE A 89 -13.73 2.71 -11.37
C PHE A 89 -13.26 1.52 -10.53
N LEU A 90 -13.80 1.32 -9.33
CA LEU A 90 -13.46 0.16 -8.49
C LEU A 90 -13.93 -1.16 -9.12
N ILE A 91 -15.10 -1.20 -9.77
CA ILE A 91 -15.52 -2.38 -10.54
C ILE A 91 -14.52 -2.67 -11.66
N VAL A 92 -14.14 -1.65 -12.44
CA VAL A 92 -13.13 -1.79 -13.50
C VAL A 92 -11.81 -2.31 -12.90
N SER A 93 -11.38 -1.77 -11.76
CA SER A 93 -10.15 -2.22 -11.08
C SER A 93 -10.21 -3.72 -10.74
N VAL A 94 -11.33 -4.22 -10.23
CA VAL A 94 -11.51 -5.65 -9.92
C VAL A 94 -11.39 -6.51 -11.18
N LEU A 95 -11.96 -6.04 -12.30
CA LEU A 95 -12.05 -6.81 -13.53
C LEU A 95 -10.79 -6.77 -14.38
N THR A 96 -10.09 -5.63 -14.44
CA THR A 96 -9.02 -5.39 -15.42
C THR A 96 -7.63 -5.31 -14.82
N PHE A 97 -7.49 -4.98 -13.53
CA PHE A 97 -6.16 -4.84 -12.95
C PHE A 97 -5.50 -6.20 -12.74
N PRO A 98 -4.18 -6.32 -13.02
CA PRO A 98 -3.45 -7.57 -12.84
C PRO A 98 -3.34 -7.93 -11.36
N ASN A 99 -3.06 -9.20 -11.08
CA ASN A 99 -2.82 -9.63 -9.71
C ASN A 99 -1.45 -9.14 -9.21
N GLY A 100 -1.48 -8.41 -8.09
CA GLY A 100 -0.28 -7.97 -7.40
C GLY A 100 0.42 -9.10 -6.62
N PRO A 101 1.49 -8.79 -5.88
CA PRO A 101 2.18 -9.76 -5.03
C PRO A 101 1.33 -10.32 -3.89
N PHE A 102 0.24 -9.64 -3.55
CA PHE A 102 -0.72 -10.07 -2.57
C PHE A 102 -1.90 -10.75 -3.25
N THR A 103 -2.12 -12.01 -2.93
CA THR A 103 -3.21 -12.84 -3.49
C THR A 103 -4.22 -13.29 -2.43
N ARG A 104 -3.88 -13.20 -1.13
CA ARG A 104 -4.75 -13.55 0.01
C ARG A 104 -5.07 -12.33 0.87
N PRO A 105 -6.29 -12.15 1.41
CA PRO A 105 -7.36 -13.16 1.50
C PRO A 105 -8.09 -13.42 0.17
N HIS A 106 -8.15 -12.45 -0.74
CA HIS A 106 -8.69 -12.66 -2.09
C HIS A 106 -8.07 -11.65 -3.08
N PRO A 107 -7.78 -12.03 -4.35
CA PRO A 107 -7.17 -11.12 -5.31
C PRO A 107 -8.00 -9.86 -5.60
N ALA A 108 -9.33 -9.99 -5.62
CA ALA A 108 -10.23 -8.84 -5.84
C ALA A 108 -10.05 -7.74 -4.77
N LEU A 109 -9.80 -8.10 -3.50
CA LEU A 109 -9.56 -7.12 -2.45
C LEU A 109 -8.31 -6.29 -2.76
N TRP A 110 -7.24 -6.93 -3.22
CA TRP A 110 -6.00 -6.23 -3.54
C TRP A 110 -6.11 -5.40 -4.82
N ARG A 111 -6.90 -5.85 -5.80
CA ARG A 111 -7.23 -5.03 -6.98
C ARG A 111 -8.03 -3.79 -6.59
N ILE A 112 -8.98 -3.89 -5.65
CA ILE A 112 -9.68 -2.73 -5.08
C ILE A 112 -8.71 -1.79 -4.36
N VAL A 113 -7.83 -2.32 -3.50
CA VAL A 113 -6.81 -1.51 -2.80
C VAL A 113 -5.90 -0.79 -3.79
N PHE A 114 -5.48 -1.47 -4.86
CA PHE A 114 -4.69 -0.86 -5.93
C PHE A 114 -5.51 0.20 -6.69
N GLY A 115 -6.77 -0.07 -7.02
CA GLY A 115 -7.72 0.90 -7.58
C GLY A 115 -7.87 2.16 -6.72
N MET A 116 -8.09 1.99 -5.41
CA MET A 116 -8.15 3.10 -4.46
C MET A 116 -6.84 3.89 -4.41
N SER A 117 -5.69 3.22 -4.53
CA SER A 117 -4.38 3.88 -4.56
C SER A 117 -4.19 4.72 -5.83
N VAL A 118 -4.69 4.26 -6.98
CA VAL A 118 -4.70 5.04 -8.23
C VAL A 118 -5.63 6.25 -8.10
N LEU A 119 -6.84 6.08 -7.56
CA LEU A 119 -7.77 7.19 -7.32
C LEU A 119 -7.15 8.23 -6.36
N TYR A 120 -6.51 7.77 -5.28
CA TYR A 120 -5.80 8.64 -4.35
C TYR A 120 -4.69 9.44 -5.04
N LEU A 121 -3.87 8.78 -5.87
CA LEU A 121 -2.83 9.46 -6.65
C LEU A 121 -3.42 10.53 -7.59
N LEU A 122 -4.49 10.19 -8.32
CA LEU A 122 -5.17 11.14 -9.21
C LEU A 122 -5.76 12.33 -8.43
N ALA A 123 -6.33 12.08 -7.25
CA ALA A 123 -6.84 13.11 -6.37
C ALA A 123 -5.71 14.03 -5.86
N LEU A 124 -4.56 13.48 -5.47
CA LEU A 124 -3.38 14.28 -5.09
C LEU A 124 -2.87 15.13 -6.25
N LEU A 125 -2.80 14.57 -7.45
CA LEU A 125 -2.42 15.32 -8.66
C LEU A 125 -3.40 16.45 -8.94
N PHE A 126 -4.70 16.20 -8.78
CA PHE A 126 -5.72 17.26 -8.89
C PHE A 126 -5.53 18.35 -7.84
N LEU A 127 -5.33 17.98 -6.57
CA LEU A 127 -5.11 18.91 -5.46
C LEU A 127 -3.84 19.75 -5.64
N LEU A 128 -2.80 19.19 -6.26
CA LEU A 128 -1.54 19.88 -6.54
C LEU A 128 -1.73 21.15 -7.40
N PHE A 129 -2.73 21.17 -8.28
CA PHE A 129 -3.04 22.33 -9.12
C PHE A 129 -4.01 23.33 -8.46
N GLN A 130 -4.52 23.05 -7.26
CA GLN A 130 -5.44 23.94 -6.57
C GLN A 130 -4.69 25.01 -5.76
N SER A 131 -5.30 26.18 -5.61
CA SER A 131 -4.79 27.19 -4.66
C SER A 131 -5.09 26.75 -3.22
N TYR A 132 -4.31 27.29 -2.27
CA TYR A 132 -4.50 27.04 -0.84
C TYR A 132 -5.95 27.25 -0.37
N SER A 133 -6.57 28.37 -0.77
CA SER A 133 -7.96 28.67 -0.40
C SER A 133 -8.96 27.64 -0.97
N THR A 134 -8.74 27.18 -2.19
CA THR A 134 -9.59 26.16 -2.82
C THR A 134 -9.44 24.81 -2.12
N VAL A 135 -8.23 24.39 -1.75
CA VAL A 135 -8.01 23.13 -1.01
C VAL A 135 -8.79 23.14 0.30
N TYR A 136 -8.71 24.23 1.07
CA TYR A 136 -9.48 24.36 2.31
C TYR A 136 -10.99 24.34 2.06
N ALA A 137 -11.48 25.02 1.03
CA ALA A 137 -12.90 24.97 0.67
C ALA A 137 -13.35 23.54 0.33
N ILE A 138 -12.54 22.77 -0.39
CA ILE A 138 -12.80 21.35 -0.68
C ILE A 138 -12.81 20.53 0.63
N MET A 139 -11.83 20.71 1.51
CA MET A 139 -11.78 20.00 2.79
C MET A 139 -13.01 20.30 3.65
N TYR A 140 -13.44 21.57 3.73
CA TYR A 140 -14.65 21.96 4.45
C TYR A 140 -15.95 21.50 3.80
N TRP A 141 -15.93 21.19 2.50
CA TRP A 141 -17.06 20.58 1.83
C TRP A 141 -17.16 19.09 2.14
N ILE A 142 -16.01 18.40 2.23
CA ILE A 142 -15.95 16.97 2.60
C ILE A 142 -16.29 16.76 4.09
N ASP A 143 -15.71 17.56 4.97
CA ASP A 143 -16.01 17.54 6.41
C ASP A 143 -16.24 18.97 6.93
N PRO A 144 -17.51 19.39 7.07
CA PRO A 144 -17.85 20.71 7.58
C PRO A 144 -17.34 21.00 9.00
N ASN A 145 -17.10 19.97 9.82
CA ASN A 145 -16.65 20.15 11.21
C ASN A 145 -15.23 20.74 11.28
N LEU A 146 -14.42 20.54 10.24
CA LEU A 146 -13.08 21.10 10.14
C LEU A 146 -13.05 22.63 10.24
N ARG A 147 -14.16 23.32 9.92
CA ARG A 147 -14.24 24.80 10.04
C ARG A 147 -14.07 25.29 11.47
N ASN A 148 -14.47 24.47 12.45
CA ASN A 148 -14.42 24.80 13.87
C ASN A 148 -13.28 24.06 14.58
N PHE A 149 -12.55 23.20 13.87
CA PHE A 149 -11.44 22.45 14.42
C PHE A 149 -10.23 23.37 14.61
N HIS A 150 -9.66 23.33 15.80
CA HIS A 150 -8.43 24.05 16.11
C HIS A 150 -7.41 23.03 16.62
N ILE A 151 -6.18 23.14 16.14
CA ILE A 151 -5.07 22.32 16.63
C ILE A 151 -4.78 22.76 18.06
N ASP A 152 -4.51 21.80 18.94
CA ASP A 152 -4.06 22.07 20.30
C ASP A 152 -2.72 22.80 20.29
N MET A 153 -2.77 24.12 20.48
CA MET A 153 -1.59 24.98 20.46
C MET A 153 -0.76 24.87 21.74
N ASP A 154 -1.26 24.19 22.76
CA ASP A 154 -0.58 23.98 24.04
C ASP A 154 0.35 22.75 23.99
N LYS A 155 0.34 21.96 22.90
CA LYS A 155 1.26 20.85 22.71
C LYS A 155 2.67 21.39 22.43
N GLU A 156 3.56 21.24 23.40
CA GLU A 156 4.97 21.62 23.26
C GLU A 156 5.74 20.55 22.46
N TYR A 157 6.47 20.97 21.42
CA TYR A 157 7.26 20.08 20.55
C TYR A 157 8.77 20.23 20.81
N ALA A 158 9.45 19.13 21.15
CA ALA A 158 10.90 19.04 21.40
C ALA A 158 11.50 20.06 22.40
N VAL A 159 10.76 20.42 23.45
CA VAL A 159 11.27 21.29 24.53
C VAL A 159 11.92 20.46 25.64
N ASN A 160 12.98 20.96 26.30
CA ASN A 160 13.58 20.32 27.49
C ASN A 160 13.88 18.81 27.36
N CYS A 161 14.44 18.38 26.24
CA CYS A 161 14.67 16.94 25.94
C CYS A 161 15.75 16.25 26.78
N SER A 162 16.35 16.95 27.73
CA SER A 162 17.24 16.37 28.75
C SER A 162 16.50 15.84 29.98
N ASP A 163 15.25 16.25 30.19
CA ASP A 163 14.44 15.84 31.32
C ASP A 163 13.63 14.58 30.99
N ILE A 164 14.09 13.43 31.47
CA ILE A 164 13.51 12.10 31.22
C ILE A 164 12.91 11.58 32.54
N THR A 165 11.71 12.05 32.87
CA THR A 165 10.93 11.52 34.00
C THR A 165 9.92 10.48 33.52
N PHE A 166 9.55 9.54 34.39
CA PHE A 166 8.55 8.52 34.05
C PHE A 166 7.21 9.12 33.61
N ALA A 167 6.72 10.15 34.31
CA ALA A 167 5.48 10.83 33.97
C ALA A 167 5.52 11.40 32.55
N ARG A 168 6.68 11.96 32.16
CA ARG A 168 6.90 12.50 30.83
C ARG A 168 7.00 11.42 29.77
N VAL A 169 7.77 10.35 29.99
CA VAL A 169 7.80 9.24 29.03
C VAL A 169 6.40 8.64 28.85
N TRP A 170 5.64 8.48 29.93
CA TRP A 170 4.28 7.95 29.87
C TRP A 170 3.31 8.86 29.10
N SER A 171 3.46 10.19 29.18
CA SER A 171 2.63 11.12 28.41
C SER A 171 2.91 11.09 26.90
N HIS A 172 4.08 10.60 26.49
CA HIS A 172 4.45 10.40 25.08
C HIS A 172 4.03 9.03 24.52
N VAL A 173 3.52 8.11 25.35
CA VAL A 173 2.87 6.87 24.88
C VAL A 173 1.44 7.18 24.41
N ASP A 174 1.34 8.01 23.38
CA ASP A 174 0.08 8.51 22.82
C ASP A 174 -0.34 7.72 21.56
N VAL A 175 -1.28 8.28 20.79
CA VAL A 175 -1.77 7.68 19.55
C VAL A 175 -0.65 7.45 18.51
N PHE A 176 0.41 8.28 18.53
CA PHE A 176 1.53 8.14 17.62
C PHE A 176 2.37 6.93 18.01
N ALA A 177 2.72 6.76 19.30
CA ALA A 177 3.43 5.56 19.77
C ALA A 177 2.69 4.25 19.42
N TRP A 178 1.36 4.22 19.56
CA TRP A 178 0.55 3.09 19.10
C TRP A 178 0.54 2.94 17.57
N GLY A 179 0.50 4.05 16.84
CA GLY A 179 0.63 4.09 15.38
C GLY A 179 1.96 3.50 14.90
N HIS A 180 3.05 3.82 15.57
CA HIS A 180 4.37 3.23 15.35
C HIS A 180 4.32 1.73 15.60
N PHE A 181 3.91 1.29 16.79
CA PHE A 181 3.85 -0.14 17.11
C PHE A 181 3.00 -0.94 16.12
N LEU A 182 1.75 -0.53 15.90
CA LEU A 182 0.82 -1.24 15.01
C LEU A 182 1.23 -1.14 13.54
N GLY A 183 1.71 0.02 13.12
CA GLY A 183 2.20 0.25 11.76
C GLY A 183 3.39 -0.65 11.43
N TRP A 184 4.34 -0.78 12.35
CA TRP A 184 5.51 -1.65 12.18
C TRP A 184 5.17 -3.13 12.30
N ALA A 185 4.20 -3.51 13.13
CA ALA A 185 3.66 -4.86 13.14
C ALA A 185 3.02 -5.23 11.79
N PHE A 186 2.22 -4.33 11.21
CA PHE A 186 1.60 -4.57 9.91
C PHE A 186 2.62 -4.61 8.77
N LYS A 187 3.56 -3.66 8.73
CA LYS A 187 4.68 -3.67 7.78
C LYS A 187 5.47 -4.97 7.90
N ALA A 188 5.70 -5.47 9.11
CA ALA A 188 6.40 -6.73 9.32
C ALA A 188 5.65 -7.94 8.75
N ILE A 189 4.32 -7.98 8.85
CA ILE A 189 3.49 -9.02 8.23
C ILE A 189 3.57 -8.97 6.69
N LEU A 190 3.74 -7.77 6.11
CA LEU A 190 3.86 -7.59 4.67
C LEU A 190 5.25 -7.92 4.13
N PHE A 191 6.30 -7.30 4.68
CA PHE A 191 7.67 -7.47 4.18
C PHE A 191 8.33 -8.75 4.67
N ARG A 192 8.01 -9.22 5.88
CA ARG A 192 8.52 -10.47 6.47
C ARG A 192 10.04 -10.57 6.49
N HIS A 193 10.73 -9.44 6.61
CA HIS A 193 12.19 -9.40 6.61
C HIS A 193 12.71 -8.32 7.58
N ALA A 194 13.33 -8.76 8.68
CA ALA A 194 13.77 -7.87 9.75
C ALA A 194 14.74 -6.77 9.28
N GLY A 195 15.78 -7.10 8.50
CA GLY A 195 16.79 -6.12 8.08
C GLY A 195 16.21 -4.94 7.28
N LEU A 196 15.42 -5.24 6.24
CA LEU A 196 14.67 -4.22 5.48
C LEU A 196 13.75 -3.38 6.37
N LEU A 197 13.02 -3.99 7.30
CA LEU A 197 12.12 -3.25 8.19
C LEU A 197 12.88 -2.28 9.09
N TRP A 198 13.99 -2.72 9.70
CA TRP A 198 14.85 -1.83 10.50
C TRP A 198 15.45 -0.70 9.66
N ALA A 199 15.89 -0.98 8.42
CA ALA A 199 16.42 0.03 7.53
C ALA A 199 15.37 1.08 7.15
N ILE A 200 14.14 0.65 6.81
CA ILE A 200 13.03 1.56 6.53
C ILE A 200 12.63 2.32 7.80
N SER A 201 12.73 1.70 8.99
CA SER A 201 12.39 2.35 10.26
C SER A 201 13.30 3.52 10.56
N ILE A 202 14.61 3.32 10.42
CA ILE A 202 15.59 4.39 10.57
C ILE A 202 15.40 5.46 9.49
N MET A 203 15.14 5.05 8.24
CA MET A 203 14.89 6.01 7.15
C MET A 203 13.65 6.87 7.39
N TRP A 204 12.62 6.31 8.05
CA TRP A 204 11.40 7.03 8.39
C TRP A 204 11.69 8.16 9.38
N GLU A 205 12.42 7.89 10.46
CA GLU A 205 12.81 8.94 11.42
C GLU A 205 13.66 10.04 10.77
N ILE A 206 14.60 9.66 9.88
CA ILE A 206 15.41 10.64 9.13
C ILE A 206 14.50 11.54 8.29
N THR A 207 13.45 10.96 7.70
CA THR A 207 12.47 11.68 6.90
C THR A 207 11.68 12.66 7.77
N GLU A 208 11.26 12.25 8.96
CA GLU A 208 10.55 13.12 9.90
C GLU A 208 11.43 14.30 10.35
N ILE A 209 12.69 14.04 10.68
CA ILE A 209 13.66 15.11 10.99
C ILE A 209 13.84 16.06 9.79
N ALA A 210 13.97 15.52 8.58
CA ALA A 210 14.13 16.32 7.37
C ALA A 210 12.91 17.23 7.11
N PHE A 211 11.70 16.75 7.41
CA PHE A 211 10.44 17.45 7.17
C PHE A 211 9.83 18.11 8.42
N ALA A 212 10.54 18.14 9.55
CA ALA A 212 10.10 18.80 10.78
C ALA A 212 9.91 20.32 10.65
N HIS A 213 10.39 20.92 9.57
CA HIS A 213 10.12 22.32 9.21
C HIS A 213 8.73 22.53 8.59
N LEU A 214 8.12 21.49 8.01
CA LEU A 214 6.77 21.54 7.44
C LEU A 214 5.70 21.23 8.49
N LEU A 215 5.94 20.21 9.33
CA LEU A 215 5.02 19.81 10.39
C LEU A 215 5.73 19.91 11.75
N PRO A 216 5.29 20.83 12.64
CA PRO A 216 5.83 20.93 14.00
C PRO A 216 5.69 19.65 14.82
N ASN A 217 4.69 18.81 14.51
CA ASN A 217 4.50 17.51 15.16
C ASN A 217 5.72 16.59 15.08
N PHE A 218 6.50 16.66 14.00
CA PHE A 218 7.71 15.84 13.84
C PHE A 218 8.92 16.37 14.63
N LYS A 219 8.78 17.49 15.36
CA LYS A 219 9.80 17.96 16.29
C LYS A 219 9.62 17.23 17.61
N GLU A 220 10.31 16.11 17.70
CA GLU A 220 10.28 15.25 18.88
C GLU A 220 11.63 15.30 19.62
N CYS A 221 11.63 14.82 20.87
CA CYS A 221 12.87 14.68 21.60
C CYS A 221 13.72 13.55 21.03
N TRP A 222 15.04 13.63 21.20
CA TRP A 222 15.95 12.59 20.72
C TRP A 222 15.65 11.21 21.33
N TRP A 223 15.19 11.17 22.58
CA TRP A 223 14.83 9.92 23.26
C TRP A 223 13.46 9.40 22.82
N ASP A 224 12.58 10.28 22.34
CA ASP A 224 11.26 9.93 21.80
C ASP A 224 11.48 9.19 20.47
N SER A 225 11.98 9.91 19.46
CA SER A 225 12.32 9.38 18.14
C SER A 225 13.27 8.18 18.15
N LEU A 226 14.40 8.22 18.89
CA LEU A 226 15.37 7.12 18.85
C LEU A 226 14.99 5.95 19.76
N ILE A 227 14.55 6.21 21.00
CA ILE A 227 14.33 5.14 21.97
C ILE A 227 12.87 4.69 21.93
N LEU A 228 11.93 5.60 22.11
CA LEU A 228 10.51 5.25 22.18
C LEU A 228 10.02 4.77 20.80
N ASP A 229 10.29 5.49 19.73
CA ASP A 229 9.79 5.14 18.41
C ASP A 229 10.61 4.04 17.76
N VAL A 230 11.89 4.27 17.44
CA VAL A 230 12.69 3.26 16.72
C VAL A 230 12.93 1.98 17.52
N LEU A 231 13.47 2.09 18.73
CA LEU A 231 13.89 0.89 19.46
C LEU A 231 12.73 0.16 20.10
N ILE A 232 11.79 0.88 20.71
CA ILE A 232 10.68 0.27 21.46
C ILE A 232 9.48 0.03 20.54
N CYS A 233 8.80 1.06 20.05
CA CYS A 233 7.54 0.88 19.32
C CYS A 233 7.74 0.16 17.99
N ASN A 234 8.64 0.66 17.14
CA ASN A 234 8.95 0.08 15.83
C ASN A 234 9.58 -1.30 16.02
N GLY A 235 10.59 -1.42 16.90
CA GLY A 235 11.26 -2.68 17.20
C GLY A 235 10.34 -3.78 17.73
N LEU A 236 9.48 -3.47 18.71
CA LEU A 236 8.48 -4.41 19.24
C LEU A 236 7.41 -4.74 18.20
N GLY A 237 6.97 -3.75 17.42
CA GLY A 237 6.05 -3.95 16.31
C GLY A 237 6.61 -4.95 15.30
N ILE A 238 7.85 -4.73 14.84
CA ILE A 238 8.56 -5.65 13.94
C ILE A 238 8.64 -7.05 14.53
N TRP A 239 9.08 -7.17 15.79
CA TRP A 239 9.19 -8.46 16.46
C TRP A 239 7.84 -9.17 16.54
N CYS A 240 6.77 -8.45 16.93
CA CYS A 240 5.42 -8.99 17.04
C CYS A 240 4.90 -9.47 15.68
N GLY A 241 5.00 -8.64 14.64
CA GLY A 241 4.56 -9.00 13.29
C GLY A 241 5.29 -10.23 12.73
N LEU A 242 6.62 -10.32 12.94
CA LEU A 242 7.40 -11.50 12.54
C LEU A 242 7.04 -12.75 13.35
N LYS A 243 6.73 -12.60 14.65
CA LYS A 243 6.22 -13.71 15.48
C LYS A 243 4.86 -14.19 15.00
N ILE A 244 3.96 -13.29 14.62
CA ILE A 244 2.68 -13.64 14.01
C ILE A 244 2.91 -14.42 12.71
N CYS A 245 3.79 -13.95 11.83
CA CYS A 245 4.13 -14.69 10.61
C CYS A 245 4.65 -16.09 10.89
N LYS A 246 5.52 -16.25 11.89
CA LYS A 246 6.05 -17.55 12.29
C LYS A 246 4.96 -18.45 12.89
N ALA A 247 4.09 -17.91 13.75
CA ALA A 247 3.00 -18.65 14.39
C ALA A 247 1.95 -19.13 13.39
N LEU A 248 1.73 -18.38 12.31
CA LEU A 248 0.81 -18.71 11.23
C LEU A 248 1.49 -19.43 10.05
N GLU A 249 2.75 -19.83 10.20
CA GLU A 249 3.54 -20.50 9.15
C GLU A 249 3.49 -19.79 7.79
N MET A 250 3.50 -18.46 7.82
CA MET A 250 3.40 -17.64 6.62
C MET A 250 4.65 -17.81 5.74
N ARG A 251 4.44 -17.84 4.43
CA ARG A 251 5.52 -17.93 3.44
C ARG A 251 6.59 -16.85 3.67
N GLU A 252 7.86 -17.26 3.66
CA GLU A 252 9.00 -16.36 3.71
C GLU A 252 9.32 -15.79 2.32
N TYR A 253 9.75 -14.52 2.28
CA TYR A 253 10.16 -13.84 1.06
C TYR A 253 11.68 -13.66 1.03
N LYS A 254 12.31 -14.11 -0.06
CA LYS A 254 13.74 -13.90 -0.30
C LYS A 254 13.91 -12.62 -1.10
N TRP A 255 14.09 -11.51 -0.39
CA TRP A 255 14.30 -10.18 -1.00
C TRP A 255 15.69 -10.02 -1.61
N VAL A 256 16.69 -10.71 -1.05
CA VAL A 256 18.05 -10.71 -1.57
C VAL A 256 18.26 -12.02 -2.33
N SER A 257 18.43 -11.91 -3.64
CA SER A 257 18.97 -12.97 -4.48
C SER A 257 20.49 -12.77 -4.55
N ILE A 258 21.25 -13.34 -3.60
CA ILE A 258 22.66 -13.61 -3.88
C ILE A 258 22.67 -14.84 -4.78
N ARG A 259 23.10 -14.64 -6.03
CA ARG A 259 23.53 -15.74 -6.91
C ARG A 259 24.93 -16.16 -6.53
#